data_AF-A0AA86PHV4-F1
#
_entry.id   AF-A0AA86PHV4-F1
#
_cell.length_a   1.000
_cell.length_b   1.000
_cell.length_c   1.000
_cell.angle_alpha   90.00
_cell.angle_beta   90.00
_cell.angle_gamma   90.00
#
_symmetry.space_group_name_H-M   'P 1'
#
loop_
_entity.id
_entity.type
_entity.pdbx_description
1 polymer ?
#
loop_
_entity_poly.entity_id
_entity_poly.type
_entity_poly.pdbx_seq_one_letter_code
_entity_poly.pdbx_strand_id
1 'polypeptide(L)'
;MNIQKYWQQLKSNVALINEYNVDKQPSVAVSKAFFYLDEIDSAISVLNEIQSKEAEDCKKWKQILEETISQNTQGKFNWKQMITEAKNNQPITFHKYQNSQLEEFSDEEFGRGVKATADIPMGTILYAERAFLLGDEDFMFQQLKLKQEICKSSVNQYLKLNGGSTLSREDLKSKFNRNSFGMSLLLQNGLVCEQEMETAFVLTPALINHSCTPNCNWYFLGDIQFMVSTMHIKQGEQVFTCYFHPSQSSYLLKQQYLESGYKFTCKCQFCTNSSESLLKQLDTIKIQLNQLVQEAETAGCKSQIAQNAVIKIQNIIKQTQTLFKSQNIETNALILYTYSDLSYVQSILNHQFENALKTECTALSTMHFDPEQASFGKVQTQNQSYLTADILINAFNIQTQLHFLKSPNAKRQNWKQFTKLIFQLITGGCDQFEICCAARLEQAGVK
;
A
#
# COMPACT_ATOMS: atom_id res chain seq x y z
N MET A 1 1.85 13.41 -2.13
CA MET A 1 1.69 14.35 -3.26
C MET A 1 0.47 15.19 -2.94
N ASN A 2 0.47 16.51 -3.14
CA ASN A 2 -0.71 17.32 -2.86
C ASN A 2 -1.73 17.22 -4.02
N ILE A 3 -2.96 16.73 -3.79
CA ILE A 3 -4.01 16.59 -4.81
C ILE A 3 -4.24 17.87 -5.62
N GLN A 4 -4.21 19.04 -4.99
CA GLN A 4 -4.43 20.31 -5.71
C GLN A 4 -3.31 20.58 -6.72
N LYS A 5 -2.06 20.22 -6.38
CA LYS A 5 -0.93 20.31 -7.32
C LYS A 5 -1.08 19.30 -8.45
N TYR A 6 -1.48 18.06 -8.13
CA TYR A 6 -1.77 17.05 -9.15
C TYR A 6 -2.88 17.54 -10.10
N TRP A 7 -3.93 18.16 -9.56
CA TRP A 7 -5.02 18.74 -10.35
C TRP A 7 -4.56 19.81 -11.32
N GLN A 8 -3.78 20.76 -10.82
CA GLN A 8 -3.25 21.86 -11.63
C GLN A 8 -2.37 21.30 -12.74
N GLN A 9 -1.53 20.31 -12.43
CA GLN A 9 -0.70 19.63 -13.41
C GLN A 9 -1.54 18.92 -14.48
N LEU A 10 -2.57 18.18 -14.08
CA LEU A 10 -3.46 17.48 -15.01
C LEU A 10 -4.14 18.47 -15.97
N LYS A 11 -4.72 19.57 -15.46
CA LYS A 11 -5.31 20.62 -16.30
C LYS A 11 -4.30 21.23 -17.26
N SER A 12 -3.07 21.46 -16.78
CA SER A 12 -2.01 22.06 -17.59
C SER A 12 -1.57 21.12 -18.72
N ASN A 13 -1.44 19.82 -18.43
CA ASN A 13 -1.14 18.79 -19.44
C ASN A 13 -2.26 18.71 -20.49
N VAL A 14 -3.52 18.73 -20.06
CA VAL A 14 -4.69 18.66 -20.94
C VAL A 14 -4.79 19.91 -21.81
N ALA A 15 -4.65 21.10 -21.23
CA ALA A 15 -4.63 22.35 -21.99
C ALA A 15 -3.53 22.35 -23.05
N LEU A 16 -2.32 21.92 -22.67
CA LEU A 16 -1.17 21.83 -23.58
C LEU A 16 -1.45 20.89 -24.77
N ILE A 17 -2.13 19.77 -24.55
CA ILE A 17 -2.50 18.84 -25.62
C ILE A 17 -3.67 19.37 -26.47
N ASN A 18 -4.66 20.04 -25.87
CA ASN A 18 -5.76 20.62 -26.62
C ASN A 18 -5.31 21.80 -27.53
N GLU A 19 -4.27 22.53 -27.11
CA GLU A 19 -3.64 23.57 -27.92
C GLU A 19 -2.65 22.99 -28.95
N TYR A 20 -2.23 21.73 -28.79
CA TYR A 20 -1.30 21.06 -29.70
C TYR A 20 -1.95 20.78 -31.06
N ASN A 21 -1.24 21.17 -32.12
CA ASN A 21 -1.57 20.83 -33.49
C ASN A 21 -0.39 20.04 -34.09
N VAL A 22 -0.67 18.79 -34.48
CA VAL A 22 0.29 17.81 -35.02
C VAL A 22 1.11 18.41 -36.16
N ASP A 23 0.49 19.24 -37.00
CA ASP A 23 1.15 19.83 -38.16
C ASP A 23 2.05 21.04 -37.84
N LYS A 24 2.10 21.54 -36.59
CA LYS A 24 2.72 22.85 -36.29
C LYS A 24 3.56 22.97 -35.02
N GLN A 25 3.41 22.11 -33.99
CA GLN A 25 4.08 22.34 -32.69
C GLN A 25 4.45 21.07 -31.87
N PRO A 26 5.11 20.04 -32.42
CA PRO A 26 5.64 18.95 -31.58
C PRO A 26 6.72 19.50 -30.63
N SER A 27 6.65 19.16 -29.34
CA SER A 27 7.62 19.60 -28.33
C SER A 27 7.78 18.56 -27.22
N VAL A 28 8.92 18.63 -26.50
CA VAL A 28 9.18 17.79 -25.33
C VAL A 28 8.08 17.95 -24.27
N ALA A 29 7.51 19.15 -24.13
CA ALA A 29 6.45 19.43 -23.17
C ALA A 29 5.15 18.66 -23.49
N VAL A 30 4.75 18.62 -24.77
CA VAL A 30 3.57 17.88 -25.22
C VAL A 30 3.77 16.37 -25.02
N SER A 31 4.95 15.84 -25.36
CA SER A 31 5.27 14.44 -25.10
C SER A 31 5.18 14.08 -23.61
N LYS A 32 5.73 14.93 -22.73
CA LYS A 32 5.60 14.75 -21.27
C LYS A 32 4.14 14.77 -20.81
N ALA A 33 3.32 15.66 -21.37
CA ALA A 33 1.90 15.72 -21.03
C ALA A 33 1.17 14.41 -21.39
N PHE A 34 1.41 13.85 -22.57
CA PHE A 34 0.88 12.53 -22.95
C PHE A 34 1.37 11.42 -22.02
N PHE A 35 2.67 11.39 -21.70
CA PHE A 35 3.24 10.39 -20.79
C PHE A 35 2.57 10.41 -19.41
N TYR A 36 2.40 11.59 -18.80
CA TYR A 36 1.74 11.71 -17.49
C TYR A 36 0.23 11.49 -17.53
N LEU A 37 -0.37 11.47 -18.71
CA LEU A 37 -1.77 11.14 -18.91
C LEU A 37 -2.03 9.65 -19.15
N ASP A 38 -0.98 8.81 -19.14
CA ASP A 38 -1.02 7.36 -19.42
C ASP A 38 -1.14 7.03 -20.92
N GLU A 39 -0.71 7.95 -21.80
CA GLU A 39 -0.75 7.82 -23.26
C GLU A 39 0.67 7.67 -23.84
N ILE A 40 1.34 6.54 -23.56
CA ILE A 40 2.76 6.30 -23.97
C ILE A 40 2.93 6.39 -25.48
N ASP A 41 2.06 5.70 -26.23
CA ASP A 41 2.22 5.59 -27.68
C ASP A 41 2.16 6.99 -28.32
N SER A 42 1.24 7.84 -27.84
CA SER A 42 1.14 9.24 -28.21
C SER A 42 2.40 10.03 -27.79
N ALA A 43 2.91 9.81 -26.58
CA ALA A 43 4.14 10.46 -26.09
C ALA A 43 5.37 10.12 -26.95
N ILE A 44 5.50 8.86 -27.39
CA ILE A 44 6.56 8.38 -28.28
C ILE A 44 6.36 8.95 -29.70
N SER A 45 5.13 8.95 -30.21
CA SER A 45 4.83 9.50 -31.54
C SER A 45 5.24 10.96 -31.65
N VAL A 46 4.81 11.79 -30.68
CA VAL A 46 5.18 13.21 -30.63
C VAL A 46 6.68 13.40 -30.58
N LEU A 47 7.40 12.60 -29.78
CA LEU A 47 8.86 12.68 -29.69
C LEU A 47 9.56 12.38 -31.01
N ASN A 48 9.07 11.40 -31.77
CA ASN A 48 9.66 11.03 -33.05
C ASN A 48 9.41 12.10 -34.13
N GLU A 49 8.41 12.97 -33.95
CA GLU A 49 8.09 14.08 -34.86
C GLU A 49 8.87 15.38 -34.55
N ILE A 50 9.52 15.49 -33.39
CA ILE A 50 10.31 16.68 -33.04
C ILE A 50 11.53 16.79 -33.98
N GLN A 51 11.52 17.81 -34.83
CA GLN A 51 12.67 18.14 -35.68
C GLN A 51 13.86 18.64 -34.84
N SER A 52 15.08 18.49 -35.36
CA SER A 52 16.38 18.63 -34.68
C SER A 52 16.70 19.98 -33.98
N LYS A 53 15.77 20.92 -33.84
CA LYS A 53 15.99 22.24 -33.22
C LYS A 53 15.99 22.21 -31.68
N GLU A 54 15.38 21.20 -31.05
CA GLU A 54 15.44 20.92 -29.60
C GLU A 54 16.39 19.75 -29.27
N ALA A 55 17.48 19.61 -30.03
CA ALA A 55 18.24 18.36 -30.12
C ALA A 55 18.70 17.77 -28.77
N GLU A 56 19.05 18.60 -27.79
CA GLU A 56 19.62 18.10 -26.53
C GLU A 56 18.54 17.67 -25.52
N ASP A 57 17.52 18.49 -25.30
CA ASP A 57 16.43 18.18 -24.37
C ASP A 57 15.53 17.07 -24.90
N CYS A 58 15.31 17.02 -26.22
CA CYS A 58 14.61 15.92 -26.88
C CYS A 58 15.37 14.61 -26.73
N LYS A 59 16.70 14.59 -26.94
CA LYS A 59 17.53 13.40 -26.72
C LYS A 59 17.48 12.91 -25.27
N LYS A 60 17.64 13.83 -24.31
CA LYS A 60 17.56 13.50 -22.88
C LYS A 60 16.20 12.93 -22.52
N TRP A 61 15.12 13.55 -22.95
CA TRP A 61 13.77 13.07 -22.66
C TRP A 61 13.49 11.72 -23.34
N LYS A 62 13.93 11.53 -24.58
CA LYS A 62 13.82 10.25 -25.28
C LYS A 62 14.55 9.13 -24.54
N GLN A 63 15.78 9.39 -24.09
CA GLN A 63 16.54 8.44 -23.29
C GLN A 63 15.80 8.10 -21.98
N ILE A 64 15.32 9.10 -21.24
CA ILE A 64 14.55 8.89 -20.01
C ILE A 64 13.30 8.04 -20.30
N LEU A 65 12.55 8.35 -21.34
CA LEU A 65 11.33 7.63 -21.68
C LEU A 65 11.61 6.16 -22.04
N GLU A 66 12.60 5.90 -22.90
CA GLU A 66 13.00 4.55 -23.30
C GLU A 66 13.53 3.74 -22.11
N GLU A 67 14.36 4.35 -21.26
CA GLU A 67 14.86 3.73 -20.04
C GLU A 67 13.72 3.42 -19.07
N THR A 68 12.80 4.36 -18.83
CA THR A 68 11.64 4.15 -17.97
C THR A 68 10.76 3.01 -18.48
N ILE A 69 10.45 2.95 -19.78
CA ILE A 69 9.63 1.87 -20.34
C ILE A 69 10.34 0.51 -20.21
N SER A 70 11.63 0.45 -20.56
CA SER A 70 12.43 -0.78 -20.49
C SER A 70 12.62 -1.27 -19.06
N GLN A 71 12.96 -0.37 -18.14
CA GLN A 71 13.16 -0.70 -16.73
C GLN A 71 11.84 -1.17 -16.09
N ASN A 72 10.75 -0.43 -16.32
CA ASN A 72 9.45 -0.78 -15.76
C ASN A 72 8.97 -2.13 -16.28
N THR A 73 9.09 -2.43 -17.58
CA THR A 73 8.68 -3.74 -18.13
C THR A 73 9.51 -4.91 -17.59
N GLN A 74 10.75 -4.66 -17.17
CA GLN A 74 11.63 -5.66 -16.54
C GLN A 74 11.51 -5.72 -15.01
N GLY A 75 10.63 -4.92 -14.40
CA GLY A 75 10.53 -4.82 -12.93
C GLY A 75 11.77 -4.19 -12.27
N LYS A 76 12.54 -3.40 -13.02
CA LYS A 76 13.65 -2.60 -12.51
C LYS A 76 13.12 -1.20 -12.20
N PHE A 77 13.24 -0.77 -10.96
CA PHE A 77 12.72 0.53 -10.53
C PHE A 77 13.87 1.45 -10.14
N ASN A 78 13.89 2.67 -10.67
CA ASN A 78 14.82 3.71 -10.21
C ASN A 78 14.32 4.35 -8.92
N TRP A 79 14.38 3.59 -7.82
CA TRP A 79 13.85 4.01 -6.51
C TRP A 79 14.38 5.37 -6.07
N LYS A 80 15.66 5.66 -6.30
CA LYS A 80 16.27 6.94 -5.92
C LYS A 80 15.55 8.10 -6.61
N GLN A 81 15.37 8.00 -7.93
CA GLN A 81 14.68 9.03 -8.70
C GLN A 81 13.22 9.15 -8.27
N MET A 82 12.49 8.03 -8.22
CA MET A 82 11.06 8.04 -7.89
C MET A 82 10.80 8.62 -6.49
N ILE A 83 11.64 8.28 -5.50
CA ILE A 83 11.55 8.82 -4.14
C ILE A 83 11.88 10.31 -4.13
N THR A 84 12.89 10.76 -4.87
CA THR A 84 13.23 12.18 -4.98
C THR A 84 12.10 12.99 -5.63
N GLU A 85 11.53 12.50 -6.72
CA GLU A 85 10.39 13.12 -7.41
C GLU A 85 9.18 13.20 -6.46
N ALA A 86 8.83 12.10 -5.80
CA ALA A 86 7.74 12.04 -4.83
C ALA A 86 7.93 13.03 -3.67
N LYS A 87 9.14 13.11 -3.10
CA LYS A 87 9.48 14.05 -2.01
C LYS A 87 9.32 15.51 -2.45
N ASN A 88 9.65 15.81 -3.69
CA ASN A 88 9.54 17.15 -4.26
C ASN A 88 8.14 17.48 -4.78
N ASN A 89 7.16 16.57 -4.62
CA ASN A 89 5.83 16.65 -5.24
C ASN A 89 5.89 16.83 -6.76
N GLN A 90 6.89 16.22 -7.40
CA GLN A 90 7.00 16.16 -8.85
C GLN A 90 6.28 14.91 -9.36
N PRO A 91 5.74 14.95 -10.59
CA PRO A 91 5.25 13.74 -11.25
C PRO A 91 6.36 12.69 -11.30
N ILE A 92 6.05 11.47 -10.84
CA ILE A 92 7.03 10.39 -10.84
C ILE A 92 7.23 9.92 -12.28
N THR A 93 8.47 9.73 -12.72
CA THR A 93 8.79 9.24 -14.06
C THR A 93 8.67 7.71 -14.11
N PHE A 94 7.44 7.21 -13.95
CA PHE A 94 7.06 5.81 -13.97
C PHE A 94 5.74 5.63 -14.73
N HIS A 95 5.46 4.44 -15.26
CA HIS A 95 4.19 4.18 -15.94
C HIS A 95 3.44 3.00 -15.33
N LYS A 96 3.82 1.80 -15.74
CA LYS A 96 3.16 0.55 -15.39
C LYS A 96 4.16 -0.58 -15.41
N TYR A 97 3.98 -1.53 -14.51
CA TYR A 97 4.63 -2.82 -14.47
C TYR A 97 3.60 -3.87 -14.06
N GLN A 98 3.66 -5.02 -14.72
CA GLN A 98 2.99 -6.24 -14.33
C GLN A 98 4.02 -7.35 -14.36
N ASN A 99 4.09 -8.13 -13.29
CA ASN A 99 4.94 -9.30 -13.22
C ASN A 99 4.51 -10.33 -14.28
N SER A 100 5.47 -10.86 -15.04
CA SER A 100 5.22 -11.82 -16.13
C SER A 100 4.67 -13.17 -15.66
N GLN A 101 4.77 -13.46 -14.36
CA GLN A 101 4.24 -14.67 -13.72
C GLN A 101 2.77 -14.52 -13.31
N LEU A 102 2.05 -13.51 -13.80
CA LEU A 102 0.64 -13.27 -13.49
C LEU A 102 -0.23 -13.42 -14.74
N GLU A 103 -1.35 -14.11 -14.59
CA GLU A 103 -2.36 -14.30 -15.62
C GLU A 103 -3.74 -13.89 -15.11
N GLU A 104 -4.47 -13.14 -15.93
CA GLU A 104 -5.90 -12.86 -15.68
C GLU A 104 -6.74 -14.11 -15.96
N PHE A 105 -7.70 -14.39 -15.10
CA PHE A 105 -8.68 -15.46 -15.33
C PHE A 105 -10.10 -14.95 -15.16
N SER A 106 -11.08 -15.74 -15.60
CA SER A 106 -12.48 -15.51 -15.29
C SER A 106 -13.22 -16.82 -15.02
N ASP A 107 -14.06 -16.85 -13.99
CA ASP A 107 -14.92 -17.97 -13.62
C ASP A 107 -16.24 -17.52 -12.98
N GLU A 108 -17.10 -18.48 -12.63
CA GLU A 108 -18.41 -18.21 -12.02
C GLU A 108 -18.35 -17.78 -10.55
N GLU A 109 -17.29 -18.13 -9.82
CA GLU A 109 -17.18 -17.93 -8.37
C GLU A 109 -16.63 -16.54 -8.03
N PHE A 110 -15.56 -16.14 -8.71
CA PHE A 110 -14.82 -14.91 -8.48
C PHE A 110 -15.02 -13.87 -9.58
N GLY A 111 -15.70 -14.22 -10.68
CA GLY A 111 -15.86 -13.31 -11.80
C GLY A 111 -14.55 -13.16 -12.55
N ARG A 112 -13.83 -12.04 -12.39
CA ARG A 112 -12.49 -11.85 -12.95
C ARG A 112 -11.47 -11.84 -11.82
N GLY A 113 -10.27 -12.34 -12.08
CA GLY A 113 -9.22 -12.42 -11.07
C GLY A 113 -7.83 -12.50 -11.69
N VAL A 114 -6.82 -12.59 -10.82
CA VAL A 114 -5.42 -12.78 -11.21
C VAL A 114 -4.86 -13.99 -10.49
N LYS A 115 -4.13 -14.85 -11.19
CA LYS A 115 -3.46 -16.02 -10.60
C LYS A 115 -2.00 -16.08 -11.03
N ALA A 116 -1.19 -16.79 -10.24
CA ALA A 116 0.21 -17.02 -10.54
C ALA A 116 0.38 -18.14 -11.59
N THR A 117 1.25 -17.93 -12.58
CA THR A 117 1.60 -18.94 -13.60
C THR A 117 2.84 -19.75 -13.23
N ALA A 118 3.54 -19.34 -12.17
CA ALA A 118 4.70 -20.00 -11.56
C ALA A 118 4.74 -19.65 -10.06
N ASP A 119 5.62 -20.29 -9.30
CA ASP A 119 5.86 -19.93 -7.90
C ASP A 119 6.42 -18.49 -7.81
N ILE A 120 5.81 -17.68 -6.94
CA ILE A 120 6.18 -16.28 -6.69
C ILE A 120 6.64 -16.15 -5.22
N PRO A 121 7.90 -15.77 -4.97
CA PRO A 121 8.41 -15.54 -3.62
C PRO A 121 7.71 -14.36 -2.92
N MET A 122 7.62 -14.41 -1.59
CA MET A 122 7.22 -13.28 -0.76
C MET A 122 8.10 -12.05 -1.04
N GLY A 123 7.50 -10.85 -1.00
CA GLY A 123 8.18 -9.57 -1.22
C GLY A 123 8.33 -9.20 -2.70
N THR A 124 7.88 -10.07 -3.61
CA THR A 124 7.86 -9.79 -5.05
C THR A 124 6.83 -8.72 -5.37
N ILE A 125 7.23 -7.71 -6.15
CA ILE A 125 6.32 -6.72 -6.75
C ILE A 125 5.53 -7.42 -7.86
N LEU A 126 4.21 -7.42 -7.70
CA LEU A 126 3.24 -8.05 -8.60
C LEU A 126 2.77 -7.05 -9.66
N TYR A 127 2.39 -5.85 -9.20
CA TYR A 127 2.00 -4.74 -10.04
C TYR A 127 2.66 -3.47 -9.54
N ALA A 128 2.98 -2.56 -10.44
CA ALA A 128 3.14 -1.16 -10.10
C ALA A 128 2.44 -0.31 -11.16
N GLU A 129 1.52 0.56 -10.78
CA GLU A 129 0.69 1.32 -11.72
C GLU A 129 0.46 2.73 -11.20
N ARG A 130 0.56 3.72 -12.09
CA ARG A 130 0.11 5.07 -11.78
C ARG A 130 -1.40 5.06 -11.56
N ALA A 131 -1.84 5.71 -10.48
CA ALA A 131 -3.26 5.96 -10.25
C ALA A 131 -3.88 6.67 -11.46
N PHE A 132 -4.92 6.05 -12.02
CA PHE A 132 -5.66 6.60 -13.14
C PHE A 132 -6.44 7.84 -12.71
N LEU A 133 -7.00 7.83 -11.50
CA LEU A 133 -7.64 8.98 -10.83
C LEU A 133 -7.23 9.00 -9.36
N LEU A 134 -7.17 10.19 -8.76
CA LEU A 134 -6.78 10.39 -7.35
C LEU A 134 -7.70 11.36 -6.65
N GLY A 135 -8.14 11.09 -5.44
CA GLY A 135 -8.88 12.03 -4.59
C GLY A 135 -10.26 11.53 -4.19
N ASP A 136 -11.16 12.45 -3.84
CA ASP A 136 -12.55 12.12 -3.54
C ASP A 136 -13.36 11.83 -4.82
N GLU A 137 -14.59 11.34 -4.63
CA GLU A 137 -15.51 10.98 -5.72
C GLU A 137 -15.75 12.13 -6.72
N ASP A 138 -15.96 13.35 -6.22
CA ASP A 138 -16.27 14.51 -7.05
C ASP A 138 -15.07 14.90 -7.90
N PHE A 139 -13.89 14.85 -7.29
CA PHE A 139 -12.63 15.17 -7.91
C PHE A 139 -12.21 14.10 -8.93
N MET A 140 -12.41 12.81 -8.63
CA MET A 140 -12.21 11.71 -9.59
C MET A 140 -13.15 11.83 -10.81
N PHE A 141 -14.40 12.22 -10.59
CA PHE A 141 -15.35 12.45 -11.69
C PHE A 141 -14.92 13.60 -12.61
N GLN A 142 -14.38 14.69 -12.06
CA GLN A 142 -13.85 15.80 -12.86
C GLN A 142 -12.62 15.38 -13.68
N GLN A 143 -11.70 14.61 -13.08
CA GLN A 143 -10.55 14.05 -13.79
C GLN A 143 -10.96 13.12 -14.93
N LEU A 144 -11.93 12.25 -14.70
CA LEU A 144 -12.40 11.31 -15.72
C LEU A 144 -12.97 12.04 -16.94
N LYS A 145 -13.79 13.08 -16.72
CA LYS A 145 -14.31 13.93 -17.80
C LYS A 145 -13.19 14.56 -18.62
N LEU A 146 -12.18 15.08 -17.93
CA LEU A 146 -11.03 15.70 -18.58
C LEU A 146 -10.21 14.68 -19.40
N LYS A 147 -9.97 13.49 -18.83
CA LYS A 147 -9.30 12.39 -19.53
C LYS A 147 -10.11 11.85 -20.70
N GLN A 148 -11.45 11.88 -20.65
CA GLN A 148 -12.32 11.49 -21.78
C GLN A 148 -12.10 12.34 -23.04
N GLU A 149 -11.74 13.61 -22.89
CA GLU A 149 -11.48 14.50 -24.02
C GLU A 149 -10.22 14.12 -24.79
N ILE A 150 -9.19 13.59 -24.10
CA ILE A 150 -7.83 13.45 -24.65
C ILE A 150 -7.35 11.98 -24.72
N CYS A 151 -7.71 11.16 -23.73
CA CYS A 151 -7.17 9.84 -23.45
C CYS A 151 -8.28 8.78 -23.59
N LYS A 152 -8.81 8.64 -24.81
CA LYS A 152 -9.92 7.70 -25.09
C LYS A 152 -9.52 6.25 -24.84
N SER A 153 -8.24 5.91 -25.00
CA SER A 153 -7.74 4.55 -24.87
C SER A 153 -7.87 4.02 -23.43
N SER A 154 -7.33 4.75 -22.44
CA SER A 154 -7.39 4.36 -21.03
C SER A 154 -8.80 4.46 -20.46
N VAL A 155 -9.63 5.40 -20.94
CA VAL A 155 -11.06 5.44 -20.58
C VAL A 155 -11.79 4.22 -21.15
N ASN A 156 -11.53 3.84 -22.40
CA ASN A 156 -12.13 2.65 -22.98
C ASN A 156 -11.67 1.38 -22.27
N GLN A 157 -10.41 1.33 -21.85
CA GLN A 157 -9.91 0.24 -21.01
C GLN A 157 -10.67 0.20 -19.68
N TYR A 158 -10.86 1.32 -19.00
CA TYR A 158 -11.68 1.41 -17.80
C TYR A 158 -13.12 0.91 -18.03
N LEU A 159 -13.76 1.39 -19.08
CA LEU A 159 -15.12 1.01 -19.49
C LEU A 159 -15.22 -0.50 -19.73
N LYS A 160 -14.25 -1.07 -20.46
CA LYS A 160 -14.14 -2.50 -20.75
C LYS A 160 -13.96 -3.31 -19.46
N LEU A 161 -13.04 -2.89 -18.58
CA LEU A 161 -12.78 -3.57 -17.31
C LEU A 161 -14.02 -3.59 -16.41
N ASN A 162 -14.87 -2.57 -16.52
CA ASN A 162 -16.05 -2.37 -15.69
C ASN A 162 -17.38 -2.60 -16.43
N GLY A 163 -17.36 -3.28 -17.58
CA GLY A 163 -18.56 -3.73 -18.32
C GLY A 163 -19.56 -2.62 -18.70
N GLY A 164 -19.13 -1.38 -18.91
CA GLY A 164 -20.02 -0.25 -19.24
C GLY A 164 -19.80 0.33 -20.63
N SER A 165 -20.85 0.81 -21.29
CA SER A 165 -20.80 1.60 -22.54
C SER A 165 -21.07 3.10 -22.33
N THR A 166 -21.70 3.44 -21.20
CA THR A 166 -22.04 4.81 -20.75
C THR A 166 -22.02 4.82 -19.23
N LEU A 167 -21.57 5.93 -18.65
CA LEU A 167 -21.31 6.03 -17.22
C LEU A 167 -22.18 7.15 -16.65
N SER A 168 -23.34 6.81 -16.11
CA SER A 168 -24.05 7.77 -15.27
C SER A 168 -23.19 8.12 -14.05
N ARG A 169 -23.43 9.28 -13.42
CA ARG A 169 -22.70 9.66 -12.21
C ARG A 169 -22.90 8.63 -11.08
N GLU A 170 -24.09 8.04 -11.01
CA GLU A 170 -24.42 7.00 -10.03
C GLU A 170 -23.65 5.69 -10.28
N ASP A 171 -23.54 5.27 -11.54
CA ASP A 171 -22.75 4.10 -11.92
C ASP A 171 -21.27 4.31 -11.56
N LEU A 172 -20.75 5.51 -11.83
CA LEU A 172 -19.37 5.88 -11.51
C LEU A 172 -19.07 5.87 -10.03
N LYS A 173 -19.99 6.41 -9.21
CA LYS A 173 -19.87 6.37 -7.76
C LYS A 173 -19.68 4.93 -7.27
N SER A 174 -20.53 4.01 -7.72
CA SER A 174 -20.43 2.61 -7.32
C SER A 174 -19.11 1.96 -7.77
N LYS A 175 -18.64 2.29 -8.97
CA LYS A 175 -17.40 1.74 -9.54
C LYS A 175 -16.15 2.31 -8.86
N PHE A 176 -16.12 3.61 -8.55
CA PHE A 176 -15.05 4.20 -7.77
C PHE A 176 -14.98 3.56 -6.39
N ASN A 177 -16.12 3.46 -5.69
CA ASN A 177 -16.14 2.87 -4.35
C ASN A 177 -15.67 1.41 -4.28
N ARG A 178 -15.77 0.64 -5.37
CA ARG A 178 -15.35 -0.78 -5.42
C ARG A 178 -13.93 -1.01 -5.93
N ASN A 179 -13.38 -0.05 -6.66
CA ASN A 179 -12.10 -0.23 -7.35
C ASN A 179 -11.05 0.81 -6.92
N SER A 180 -11.41 1.67 -5.97
CA SER A 180 -10.49 2.62 -5.36
C SER A 180 -9.80 2.01 -4.15
N PHE A 181 -8.52 2.35 -4.01
CA PHE A 181 -7.67 1.93 -2.91
C PHE A 181 -7.39 3.12 -2.02
N GLY A 182 -7.53 2.94 -0.71
CA GLY A 182 -7.08 3.95 0.25
C GLY A 182 -5.57 4.14 0.11
N MET A 183 -5.14 5.37 -0.09
CA MET A 183 -3.73 5.71 -0.13
C MET A 183 -3.19 5.77 1.30
N SER A 184 -2.93 4.60 1.89
CA SER A 184 -2.01 4.51 3.00
C SER A 184 -0.60 4.74 2.44
N LEU A 185 -0.07 5.94 2.64
CA LEU A 185 1.26 6.35 2.16
C LEU A 185 2.33 5.33 2.57
N LEU A 186 3.14 4.86 1.60
CA LEU A 186 4.49 4.41 1.90
C LEU A 186 5.29 5.67 2.26
N LEU A 187 5.64 5.79 3.54
CA LEU A 187 6.79 6.52 4.04
C LEU A 187 7.06 7.87 3.34
N GLN A 188 6.19 8.86 3.56
CA GLN A 188 6.70 10.23 3.49
C GLN A 188 7.52 10.46 4.75
N ASN A 189 8.84 10.39 4.57
CA ASN A 189 9.86 10.60 5.58
C ASN A 189 9.95 9.55 6.71
N GLY A 190 9.10 8.53 6.83
CA GLY A 190 9.14 7.63 8.00
C GLY A 190 8.18 8.04 9.11
N LEU A 191 7.13 8.77 8.77
CA LEU A 191 5.95 8.94 9.59
C LEU A 191 4.78 8.53 8.71
N VAL A 192 3.83 7.78 9.27
CA VAL A 192 2.47 7.82 8.74
C VAL A 192 1.99 9.23 9.02
N CYS A 193 1.95 10.06 7.99
CA CYS A 193 1.12 11.25 8.04
C CYS A 193 -0.25 10.76 7.63
N GLU A 194 -1.19 10.71 8.59
CA GLU A 194 -2.61 10.84 8.26
C GLU A 194 -2.78 12.20 7.58
N GLN A 195 -2.48 12.28 6.29
CA GLN A 195 -3.18 13.20 5.43
C GLN A 195 -4.47 12.52 5.03
N GLU A 196 -5.55 13.31 4.97
CA GLU A 196 -6.91 12.92 4.59
C GLU A 196 -6.86 11.79 3.57
N MET A 197 -7.47 10.63 3.88
CA MET A 197 -7.36 9.41 3.08
C MET A 197 -7.75 9.69 1.62
N GLU A 198 -6.77 10.01 0.80
CA GLU A 198 -6.92 10.16 -0.63
C GLU A 198 -7.20 8.77 -1.20
N THR A 199 -8.20 8.64 -2.08
CA THR A 199 -8.46 7.37 -2.75
C THR A 199 -7.82 7.37 -4.12
N ALA A 200 -7.18 6.26 -4.47
CA ALA A 200 -6.59 6.06 -5.79
C ALA A 200 -7.39 5.04 -6.56
N PHE A 201 -7.85 5.44 -7.74
CA PHE A 201 -8.47 4.55 -8.69
C PHE A 201 -7.41 4.04 -9.67
N VAL A 202 -7.23 2.73 -9.74
CA VAL A 202 -6.22 2.03 -10.56
C VAL A 202 -6.92 0.98 -11.43
N LEU A 203 -6.35 0.64 -12.58
CA LEU A 203 -7.02 -0.23 -13.55
C LEU A 203 -6.66 -1.70 -13.37
N THR A 204 -5.38 -2.07 -13.41
CA THR A 204 -5.00 -3.50 -13.34
C THR A 204 -5.08 -4.10 -11.92
N PRO A 205 -4.67 -3.42 -10.85
CA PRO A 205 -4.78 -3.96 -9.49
C PRO A 205 -6.23 -4.15 -9.02
N ALA A 206 -7.19 -3.44 -9.62
CA ALA A 206 -8.62 -3.62 -9.34
C ALA A 206 -9.17 -5.00 -9.73
N LEU A 207 -8.41 -5.82 -10.48
CA LEU A 207 -8.73 -7.20 -10.79
C LEU A 207 -8.42 -8.19 -9.65
N ILE A 208 -7.67 -7.76 -8.63
CA ILE A 208 -7.29 -8.63 -7.53
C ILE A 208 -8.50 -8.81 -6.60
N ASN A 209 -8.87 -10.07 -6.36
CA ASN A 209 -10.01 -10.40 -5.53
C ASN A 209 -9.73 -10.27 -4.04
N HIS A 210 -10.80 -10.28 -3.25
CA HIS A 210 -10.73 -10.20 -1.81
C HIS A 210 -10.37 -11.52 -1.13
N SER A 211 -9.51 -11.46 -0.11
CA SER A 211 -9.41 -12.45 0.97
C SER A 211 -9.24 -11.73 2.31
N CYS A 212 -9.84 -12.27 3.39
CA CYS A 212 -9.60 -11.79 4.75
C CYS A 212 -8.18 -12.13 5.25
N THR A 213 -7.51 -13.09 4.59
CA THR A 213 -6.12 -13.47 4.80
C THR A 213 -5.40 -13.42 3.44
N PRO A 214 -5.16 -12.21 2.90
CA PRO A 214 -4.62 -12.06 1.56
C PRO A 214 -3.12 -12.39 1.51
N ASN A 215 -2.66 -12.77 0.33
CA ASN A 215 -1.26 -13.05 0.01
C ASN A 215 -0.56 -11.87 -0.71
N CYS A 216 -1.25 -10.74 -0.84
CA CYS A 216 -0.73 -9.49 -1.39
C CYS A 216 -1.29 -8.28 -0.63
N ASN A 217 -0.47 -7.23 -0.50
CA ASN A 217 -0.89 -5.93 0.00
C ASN A 217 -0.48 -4.81 -0.97
N TRP A 218 -1.06 -3.62 -0.81
CA TRP A 218 -0.73 -2.47 -1.65
C TRP A 218 -0.05 -1.35 -0.88
N TYR A 219 0.74 -0.56 -1.61
CA TYR A 219 1.43 0.60 -1.09
C TYR A 219 1.48 1.73 -2.12
N PHE A 220 1.69 2.97 -1.67
CA PHE A 220 1.78 4.13 -2.56
C PHE A 220 3.08 4.92 -2.40
N LEU A 221 3.79 5.14 -3.51
CA LEU A 221 4.84 6.16 -3.62
C LEU A 221 4.31 7.27 -4.53
N GLY A 222 3.99 8.44 -3.96
CA GLY A 222 3.34 9.50 -4.71
C GLY A 222 2.01 9.01 -5.30
N ASP A 223 1.88 9.06 -6.62
CA ASP A 223 0.74 8.55 -7.37
C ASP A 223 0.90 7.13 -7.92
N ILE A 224 1.98 6.44 -7.58
CA ILE A 224 2.22 5.07 -8.05
C ILE A 224 1.80 4.08 -6.96
N GLN A 225 0.85 3.20 -7.28
CA GLN A 225 0.51 2.06 -6.46
C GLN A 225 1.47 0.91 -6.74
N PHE A 226 1.88 0.19 -5.71
CA PHE A 226 2.62 -1.06 -5.77
C PHE A 226 1.81 -2.16 -5.10
N MET A 227 1.56 -3.26 -5.81
CA MET A 227 1.04 -4.50 -5.23
C MET A 227 2.23 -5.41 -4.94
N VAL A 228 2.41 -5.80 -3.68
CA VAL A 228 3.55 -6.62 -3.25
C VAL A 228 3.03 -7.87 -2.54
N SER A 229 3.55 -9.02 -2.95
CA SER A 229 3.26 -10.29 -2.29
C SER A 229 3.72 -10.27 -0.82
N THR A 230 2.81 -10.63 0.08
CA THR A 230 3.08 -10.73 1.53
C THR A 230 3.36 -12.16 1.97
N MET A 231 3.24 -13.11 1.04
CA MET A 231 3.45 -14.53 1.22
C MET A 231 4.03 -15.13 -0.06
N HIS A 232 4.57 -16.35 0.04
CA HIS A 232 4.83 -17.16 -1.16
C HIS A 232 3.49 -17.53 -1.82
N ILE A 233 3.37 -17.29 -3.12
CA ILE A 233 2.19 -17.63 -3.93
C ILE A 233 2.60 -18.77 -4.85
N LYS A 234 1.93 -19.93 -4.74
CA LYS A 234 2.28 -21.08 -5.57
C LYS A 234 1.73 -20.94 -6.98
N GLN A 235 2.34 -21.63 -7.93
CA GLN A 235 1.79 -21.78 -9.27
C GLN A 235 0.31 -22.20 -9.22
N GLY A 236 -0.54 -21.48 -9.94
CA GLY A 236 -1.99 -21.70 -10.00
C GLY A 236 -2.79 -21.02 -8.88
N GLU A 237 -2.15 -20.55 -7.81
CA GLU A 237 -2.85 -19.83 -6.74
C GLU A 237 -3.27 -18.44 -7.21
N GLN A 238 -4.45 -18.02 -6.77
CA GLN A 238 -4.96 -16.67 -7.00
C GLN A 238 -4.22 -15.65 -6.10
N VAL A 239 -4.00 -14.46 -6.65
CA VAL A 239 -3.54 -13.30 -5.88
C VAL A 239 -4.75 -12.65 -5.22
N PHE A 240 -4.67 -12.39 -3.93
CA PHE A 240 -5.72 -11.77 -3.14
C PHE A 240 -5.21 -10.54 -2.40
N THR A 241 -6.09 -9.57 -2.20
CA THR A 241 -5.90 -8.42 -1.31
C THR A 241 -7.08 -8.27 -0.34
N CYS A 242 -7.00 -7.35 0.63
CA CYS A 242 -8.08 -7.12 1.59
C CYS A 242 -8.80 -5.81 1.27
N TYR A 243 -10.09 -5.84 0.91
CA TYR A 243 -10.84 -4.65 0.45
C TYR A 243 -11.18 -3.64 1.54
N PHE A 244 -10.81 -3.95 2.78
CA PHE A 244 -10.97 -3.07 3.92
C PHE A 244 -9.72 -3.17 4.77
N HIS A 245 -9.43 -2.13 5.54
CA HIS A 245 -8.35 -2.22 6.50
C HIS A 245 -8.73 -3.26 7.58
N PRO A 246 -7.89 -4.27 7.87
CA PRO A 246 -8.31 -5.35 8.74
C PRO A 246 -8.53 -4.93 10.20
N SER A 247 -8.00 -3.77 10.62
CA SER A 247 -8.26 -3.22 11.96
C SER A 247 -9.60 -2.47 12.09
N GLN A 248 -10.25 -2.06 10.99
CA GLN A 248 -11.33 -1.07 11.02
C GLN A 248 -12.71 -1.63 11.42
N SER A 249 -12.92 -2.95 11.38
CA SER A 249 -14.25 -3.51 11.64
C SER A 249 -14.22 -4.93 12.17
N SER A 250 -15.30 -5.29 12.88
CA SER A 250 -15.58 -6.67 13.26
C SER A 250 -15.78 -7.54 12.01
N TYR A 251 -15.63 -8.84 12.14
CA TYR A 251 -15.82 -9.80 11.06
C TYR A 251 -17.25 -9.79 10.51
N LEU A 252 -18.29 -9.74 11.34
CA LEU A 252 -19.68 -9.67 10.84
C LEU A 252 -19.90 -8.39 10.03
N LEU A 253 -19.37 -7.26 10.51
CA LEU A 253 -19.43 -5.99 9.77
C LEU A 253 -18.66 -6.07 8.45
N LYS A 254 -17.54 -6.81 8.40
CA LYS A 254 -16.79 -7.05 7.15
C LYS A 254 -17.62 -7.83 6.13
N GLN A 255 -18.29 -8.91 6.55
CA GLN A 255 -19.19 -9.65 5.64
C GLN A 255 -20.34 -8.77 5.15
N GLN A 256 -21.00 -8.04 6.04
CA GLN A 256 -22.06 -7.09 5.66
C GLN A 256 -21.56 -6.00 4.71
N TYR A 257 -20.34 -5.50 4.91
CA TYR A 257 -19.71 -4.52 4.03
C TYR A 257 -19.46 -5.09 2.62
N LEU A 258 -18.96 -6.32 2.51
CA LEU A 258 -18.77 -7.00 1.23
C LEU A 258 -20.11 -7.30 0.54
N GLU A 259 -21.11 -7.76 1.28
CA GLU A 259 -22.44 -8.06 0.74
C GLU A 259 -23.17 -6.80 0.27
N SER A 260 -23.14 -5.72 1.06
CA SER A 260 -23.81 -4.47 0.72
C SER A 260 -23.07 -3.68 -0.36
N GLY A 261 -21.75 -3.58 -0.26
CA GLY A 261 -20.90 -2.78 -1.15
C GLY A 261 -20.51 -3.52 -2.43
N TYR A 262 -20.00 -4.74 -2.30
CA TYR A 262 -19.40 -5.53 -3.39
C TYR A 262 -20.30 -6.65 -3.92
N LYS A 263 -21.42 -6.93 -3.25
CA LYS A 263 -22.45 -7.90 -3.66
C LYS A 263 -21.97 -9.36 -3.67
N PHE A 264 -21.08 -9.72 -2.74
CA PHE A 264 -20.69 -11.11 -2.53
C PHE A 264 -20.50 -11.42 -1.03
N THR A 265 -20.66 -12.70 -0.67
CA THR A 265 -20.30 -13.23 0.65
C THR A 265 -18.90 -13.84 0.58
N CYS A 266 -17.99 -13.43 1.45
CA CYS A 266 -16.61 -13.91 1.41
C CYS A 266 -16.51 -15.36 1.90
N LYS A 267 -15.91 -16.22 1.07
CA LYS A 267 -15.65 -17.64 1.33
C LYS A 267 -14.17 -18.00 1.39
N CYS A 268 -13.30 -17.03 1.70
CA CYS A 268 -11.87 -17.31 1.83
C CYS A 268 -11.60 -18.38 2.91
N GLN A 269 -10.40 -18.97 2.91
CA GLN A 269 -10.02 -20.05 3.83
C GLN A 269 -10.37 -19.73 5.29
N PHE A 270 -10.10 -18.51 5.75
CA PHE A 270 -10.45 -18.09 7.11
C PHE A 270 -11.97 -18.08 7.33
N CYS A 271 -12.73 -17.49 6.41
CA CYS A 271 -14.19 -17.40 6.50
C CYS A 271 -14.86 -18.77 6.50
N THR A 272 -14.38 -19.68 5.65
CA THR A 272 -14.92 -21.02 5.46
C THR A 272 -14.57 -21.95 6.63
N ASN A 273 -13.37 -21.82 7.20
CA ASN A 273 -12.93 -22.67 8.30
C ASN A 273 -13.35 -22.15 9.69
N SER A 274 -13.85 -20.92 9.78
CA SER A 274 -14.27 -20.33 11.05
C SER A 274 -15.74 -20.66 11.36
N SER A 275 -16.00 -21.20 12.55
CA SER A 275 -17.37 -21.38 13.02
C SER A 275 -18.04 -20.04 13.32
N GLU A 276 -19.37 -19.97 13.20
CA GLU A 276 -20.14 -18.77 13.55
C GLU A 276 -19.88 -18.32 15.01
N SER A 277 -19.71 -19.28 15.92
CA SER A 277 -19.36 -19.01 17.33
C SER A 277 -18.00 -18.32 17.46
N LEU A 278 -16.98 -18.81 16.74
CA LEU A 278 -15.66 -18.18 16.72
C LEU A 278 -15.76 -16.73 16.21
N LEU A 279 -16.45 -16.53 15.10
CA LEU A 279 -16.59 -15.20 14.49
C LEU A 279 -17.27 -14.20 15.45
N LYS A 280 -18.32 -14.62 16.17
CA LYS A 280 -18.98 -13.79 17.20
C LYS A 280 -18.05 -13.46 18.38
N GLN A 281 -17.20 -14.40 18.79
CA GLN A 281 -16.22 -14.16 19.85
C GLN A 281 -15.16 -13.15 19.41
N LEU A 282 -14.65 -13.28 18.18
CA LEU A 282 -13.68 -12.34 17.61
C LEU A 282 -14.27 -10.93 17.46
N ASP A 283 -15.55 -10.84 17.11
CA ASP A 283 -16.27 -9.57 17.06
C ASP A 283 -16.39 -8.92 18.43
N THR A 284 -16.75 -9.70 19.44
CA THR A 284 -16.84 -9.24 20.83
C THR A 284 -15.48 -8.72 21.31
N ILE A 285 -14.41 -9.47 21.03
CA ILE A 285 -13.03 -9.07 21.33
C ILE A 285 -12.68 -7.75 20.64
N LYS A 286 -13.00 -7.61 19.35
CA LYS A 286 -12.65 -6.40 18.59
C LYS A 286 -13.43 -5.17 19.07
N ILE A 287 -14.71 -5.32 19.38
CA ILE A 287 -15.53 -4.23 19.94
C ILE A 287 -14.96 -3.78 21.29
N GLN A 288 -14.63 -4.72 22.18
CA GLN A 288 -14.02 -4.43 23.47
C GLN A 288 -12.67 -3.72 23.31
N LEU A 289 -11.82 -4.19 22.39
CA LEU A 289 -10.53 -3.58 22.10
C LEU A 289 -10.68 -2.13 21.63
N ASN A 290 -11.55 -1.88 20.64
CA ASN A 290 -11.78 -0.54 20.11
C ASN A 290 -12.31 0.41 21.21
N GLN A 291 -13.23 -0.07 22.06
CA GLN A 291 -13.74 0.71 23.18
C GLN A 291 -12.63 1.07 24.17
N LEU A 292 -11.75 0.13 24.52
CA LEU A 292 -10.63 0.38 25.45
C LEU A 292 -9.63 1.40 24.91
N VAL A 293 -9.30 1.32 23.63
CA VAL A 293 -8.39 2.29 22.98
C VAL A 293 -9.04 3.67 22.97
N GLN A 294 -10.30 3.77 22.54
CA GLN A 294 -11.03 5.04 22.48
C GLN A 294 -11.21 5.69 23.87
N GLU A 295 -11.53 4.91 24.90
CA GLU A 295 -11.62 5.39 26.28
C GLU A 295 -10.27 5.93 26.78
N ALA A 296 -9.17 5.22 26.47
CA ALA A 296 -7.82 5.64 26.84
C ALA A 296 -7.39 6.93 26.11
N GLU A 297 -7.71 7.06 24.82
CA GLU A 297 -7.47 8.27 24.04
C GLU A 297 -8.24 9.46 24.62
N THR A 298 -9.53 9.28 24.90
CA THR A 298 -10.41 10.33 25.45
C THR A 298 -9.96 10.78 26.84
N ALA A 299 -9.47 9.85 27.67
CA ALA A 299 -8.97 10.17 29.01
C ALA A 299 -7.61 10.89 29.01
N GLY A 300 -6.88 10.84 27.89
CA GLY A 300 -5.58 11.48 27.73
C GLY A 300 -4.41 10.72 28.37
N CYS A 301 -3.20 11.23 28.10
CA CYS A 301 -1.95 10.55 28.44
C CYS A 301 -1.75 10.39 29.96
N LYS A 302 -1.18 9.25 30.37
CA LYS A 302 -0.85 8.83 31.74
C LYS A 302 -2.05 8.73 32.69
N SER A 303 -3.28 8.79 32.18
CA SER A 303 -4.48 8.59 32.97
C SER A 303 -4.55 7.17 33.57
N GLN A 304 -5.26 7.01 34.68
CA GLN A 304 -5.51 5.68 35.25
C GLN A 304 -6.28 4.79 34.26
N ILE A 305 -7.11 5.39 33.40
CA ILE A 305 -7.85 4.71 32.35
C ILE A 305 -6.89 4.12 31.31
N ALA A 306 -5.92 4.90 30.82
CA ALA A 306 -4.90 4.42 29.88
C ALA A 306 -4.03 3.30 30.49
N GLN A 307 -3.70 3.39 31.78
CA GLN A 307 -2.97 2.32 32.48
C GLN A 307 -3.80 1.03 32.60
N ASN A 308 -5.09 1.17 32.94
CA ASN A 308 -6.01 0.04 33.02
C ASN A 308 -6.26 -0.60 31.64
N ALA A 309 -6.27 0.20 30.57
CA ALA A 309 -6.41 -0.29 29.20
C ALA A 309 -5.27 -1.25 28.83
N VAL A 310 -4.01 -0.94 29.18
CA VAL A 310 -2.87 -1.85 28.95
C VAL A 310 -3.12 -3.24 29.53
N ILE A 311 -3.55 -3.32 30.80
CA ILE A 311 -3.81 -4.59 31.48
C ILE A 311 -4.94 -5.37 30.80
N LYS A 312 -6.03 -4.67 30.46
CA LYS A 312 -7.19 -5.30 29.80
C LYS A 312 -6.83 -5.79 28.40
N ILE A 313 -6.10 -5.01 27.61
CA ILE A 313 -5.66 -5.41 26.27
C ILE A 313 -4.69 -6.60 26.34
N GLN A 314 -3.78 -6.64 27.31
CA GLN A 314 -2.92 -7.82 27.54
C GLN A 314 -3.72 -9.09 27.82
N ASN A 315 -4.82 -8.99 28.56
CA ASN A 315 -5.72 -10.13 28.79
C ASN A 315 -6.47 -10.54 27.51
N ILE A 316 -6.91 -9.57 26.70
CA ILE A 316 -7.52 -9.83 25.39
C ILE A 316 -6.54 -10.58 24.48
N ILE A 317 -5.26 -10.21 24.45
CA ILE A 317 -4.23 -10.94 23.67
C ILE A 317 -4.17 -12.40 24.11
N LYS A 318 -4.07 -12.66 25.42
CA LYS A 318 -4.03 -14.04 25.95
C LYS A 318 -5.28 -14.84 25.62
N GLN A 319 -6.46 -14.21 25.73
CA GLN A 319 -7.73 -14.83 25.36
C GLN A 319 -7.76 -15.18 23.87
N THR A 320 -7.33 -14.25 23.01
CA THR A 320 -7.29 -14.43 21.55
C THR A 320 -6.32 -15.54 21.16
N GLN A 321 -5.13 -15.60 21.77
CA GLN A 321 -4.16 -16.69 21.58
C GLN A 321 -4.74 -18.04 21.94
N THR A 322 -5.41 -18.13 23.09
CA THR A 322 -6.05 -19.37 23.56
C THR A 322 -7.14 -19.82 22.60
N LEU A 323 -7.96 -18.86 22.13
CA LEU A 323 -9.03 -19.11 21.18
C LEU A 323 -8.47 -19.64 19.85
N PHE A 324 -7.47 -18.97 19.28
CA PHE A 324 -6.84 -19.41 18.02
C PHE A 324 -6.16 -20.77 18.13
N LYS A 325 -5.42 -21.01 19.22
CA LYS A 325 -4.82 -22.31 19.51
C LYS A 325 -5.86 -23.42 19.60
N SER A 326 -7.02 -23.15 20.22
CA SER A 326 -8.11 -24.14 20.33
C SER A 326 -8.77 -24.50 19.00
N GLN A 327 -8.66 -23.62 18.01
CA GLN A 327 -9.25 -23.77 16.67
C GLN A 327 -8.22 -24.14 15.60
N ASN A 328 -6.97 -24.46 15.97
CA ASN A 328 -5.85 -24.70 15.05
C ASN A 328 -5.63 -23.55 14.05
N ILE A 329 -5.86 -22.32 14.48
CA ILE A 329 -5.56 -21.12 13.70
C ILE A 329 -4.15 -20.68 14.10
N GLU A 330 -3.19 -20.76 13.17
CA GLU A 330 -1.79 -20.47 13.47
C GLU A 330 -1.58 -19.02 13.93
N THR A 331 -2.07 -18.03 13.17
CA THR A 331 -2.06 -16.59 13.51
C THR A 331 -2.94 -15.84 12.50
N ASN A 332 -3.66 -14.81 12.93
CA ASN A 332 -4.50 -13.96 12.06
C ASN A 332 -4.18 -12.47 12.30
N ALA A 333 -4.44 -11.62 11.31
CA ALA A 333 -4.42 -10.17 11.41
C ALA A 333 -4.95 -9.63 12.75
N LEU A 334 -6.06 -10.15 13.30
CA LEU A 334 -6.63 -9.64 14.55
C LEU A 334 -5.64 -9.66 15.73
N ILE A 335 -4.91 -10.77 15.93
CA ILE A 335 -3.96 -10.86 17.05
C ILE A 335 -2.83 -9.86 16.88
N LEU A 336 -2.35 -9.67 15.65
CA LEU A 336 -1.26 -8.76 15.33
C LEU A 336 -1.68 -7.30 15.53
N TYR A 337 -2.87 -6.91 15.06
CA TYR A 337 -3.40 -5.58 15.32
C TYR A 337 -3.68 -5.35 16.80
N THR A 338 -4.06 -6.39 17.56
CA THR A 338 -4.20 -6.25 19.03
C THR A 338 -2.86 -5.96 19.71
N TYR A 339 -1.76 -6.56 19.23
CA TYR A 339 -0.41 -6.19 19.69
C TYR A 339 -0.07 -4.74 19.33
N SER A 340 -0.38 -4.31 18.10
CA SER A 340 -0.17 -2.93 17.67
C SER A 340 -0.98 -1.92 18.51
N ASP A 341 -2.23 -2.23 18.84
CA ASP A 341 -3.08 -1.40 19.69
C ASP A 341 -2.52 -1.32 21.11
N LEU A 342 -2.07 -2.44 21.68
CA LEU A 342 -1.39 -2.46 22.99
C LEU A 342 -0.14 -1.58 22.98
N SER A 343 0.65 -1.71 21.92
CA SER A 343 1.89 -0.97 21.73
C SER A 343 1.65 0.54 21.60
N TYR A 344 0.61 0.95 20.88
CA TYR A 344 0.16 2.34 20.80
C TYR A 344 -0.22 2.89 22.19
N VAL A 345 -1.07 2.17 22.93
CA VAL A 345 -1.52 2.58 24.27
C VAL A 345 -0.33 2.64 25.25
N GLN A 346 0.64 1.73 25.13
CA GLN A 346 1.86 1.75 25.95
C GLN A 346 2.75 2.96 25.60
N SER A 347 3.05 3.18 24.32
CA SER A 347 3.96 4.23 23.87
C SER A 347 3.35 5.63 23.97
N ILE A 348 2.29 5.92 23.22
CA ILE A 348 1.72 7.26 23.08
C ILE A 348 0.96 7.67 24.34
N LEU A 349 0.08 6.80 24.85
CA LEU A 349 -0.80 7.16 25.96
C LEU A 349 -0.10 7.02 27.31
N ASN A 350 0.73 5.99 27.53
CA ASN A 350 1.38 5.76 28.82
C ASN A 350 2.87 6.16 28.88
N HIS A 351 3.49 6.53 27.76
CA HIS A 351 4.93 6.83 27.67
C HIS A 351 5.83 5.67 28.11
N GLN A 352 5.34 4.44 28.00
CA GLN A 352 6.03 3.18 28.31
C GLN A 352 6.65 2.58 27.05
N PHE A 353 7.51 3.34 26.40
CA PHE A 353 8.04 3.00 25.09
C PHE A 353 8.85 1.68 25.05
N GLU A 354 9.59 1.34 26.10
CA GLU A 354 10.30 0.05 26.17
C GLU A 354 9.34 -1.14 26.18
N ASN A 355 8.19 -1.00 26.85
CA ASN A 355 7.16 -2.03 26.87
C ASN A 355 6.49 -2.14 25.50
N ALA A 356 6.22 -1.00 24.84
CA ALA A 356 5.69 -0.96 23.48
C ALA A 356 6.61 -1.71 22.51
N LEU A 357 7.93 -1.48 22.56
CA LEU A 357 8.88 -2.20 21.72
C LEU A 357 8.89 -3.71 22.00
N LYS A 358 8.85 -4.13 23.27
CA LYS A 358 8.74 -5.56 23.61
C LYS A 358 7.45 -6.17 23.07
N THR A 359 6.34 -5.43 23.12
CA THR A 359 5.05 -5.84 22.57
C THR A 359 5.14 -6.05 21.06
N GLU A 360 5.75 -5.13 20.31
CA GLU A 360 5.97 -5.29 18.85
C GLU A 360 6.88 -6.48 18.54
N CYS A 361 8.00 -6.64 19.25
CA CYS A 361 8.87 -7.81 19.07
C CYS A 361 8.11 -9.12 19.33
N THR A 362 7.21 -9.15 20.32
CA THR A 362 6.36 -10.31 20.60
C THR A 362 5.37 -10.57 19.45
N ALA A 363 4.81 -9.52 18.86
CA ALA A 363 3.96 -9.62 17.68
C ALA A 363 4.72 -10.25 16.50
N LEU A 364 5.95 -9.80 16.26
CA LEU A 364 6.84 -10.36 15.24
C LEU A 364 7.17 -11.84 15.52
N SER A 365 7.54 -12.18 16.76
CA SER A 365 7.78 -13.58 17.16
C SER A 365 6.56 -14.47 16.99
N THR A 366 5.35 -13.93 17.16
CA THR A 366 4.09 -14.66 16.89
C THR A 366 3.95 -15.00 15.41
N MET A 367 4.55 -14.23 14.52
CA MET A 367 4.66 -14.52 13.08
C MET A 367 5.87 -15.40 12.73
N HIS A 368 6.50 -16.04 13.73
CA HIS A 368 7.75 -16.78 13.59
C HIS A 368 8.89 -15.95 12.99
N PHE A 369 8.80 -14.63 13.14
CA PHE A 369 9.88 -13.72 12.82
C PHE A 369 10.73 -13.57 14.07
N ASP A 370 12.00 -13.98 13.98
CA ASP A 370 12.97 -13.73 15.04
C ASP A 370 13.79 -12.47 14.69
N PRO A 371 13.56 -11.34 15.39
CA PRO A 371 14.32 -10.11 15.22
C PRO A 371 15.83 -10.29 15.41
N GLU A 372 16.25 -11.24 16.25
CA GLU A 372 17.65 -11.47 16.62
C GLU A 372 18.37 -12.39 15.63
N GLN A 373 17.66 -13.28 14.94
CA GLN A 373 18.23 -14.19 13.91
C GLN A 373 18.11 -13.67 12.47
N ALA A 374 17.40 -12.57 12.26
CA ALA A 374 17.18 -12.04 10.94
C ALA A 374 18.49 -11.53 10.29
N SER A 375 18.89 -12.20 9.21
CA SER A 375 20.10 -11.90 8.44
C SER A 375 19.76 -11.59 6.98
N PHE A 376 20.62 -10.77 6.34
CA PHE A 376 20.49 -10.31 4.95
C PHE A 376 20.14 -11.47 4.00
N GLY A 377 19.04 -11.35 3.26
CA GLY A 377 18.65 -12.30 2.21
C GLY A 377 18.20 -13.69 2.68
N LYS A 378 17.98 -13.91 3.99
CA LYS A 378 17.57 -15.22 4.55
C LYS A 378 16.44 -15.12 5.59
N VAL A 379 15.55 -14.15 5.46
CA VAL A 379 14.34 -14.16 6.30
C VAL A 379 13.33 -15.13 5.67
N GLN A 380 13.40 -16.40 6.06
CA GLN A 380 12.29 -17.33 5.91
C GLN A 380 11.38 -17.15 7.11
N THR A 381 10.23 -16.50 6.92
CA THR A 381 9.12 -16.68 7.87
C THR A 381 8.72 -18.15 7.77
N GLN A 382 8.86 -18.89 8.87
CA GLN A 382 8.55 -20.32 8.85
C GLN A 382 7.05 -20.57 8.64
N ASN A 383 6.20 -19.60 8.98
CA ASN A 383 4.75 -19.67 8.79
C ASN A 383 4.19 -18.46 8.04
N GLN A 384 3.33 -18.78 7.08
CA GLN A 384 2.77 -17.93 6.03
C GLN A 384 1.62 -17.03 6.56
N SER A 385 1.87 -16.19 7.54
CA SER A 385 0.83 -15.32 8.09
C SER A 385 1.17 -13.84 7.99
N TYR A 386 0.40 -13.16 7.12
CA TYR A 386 0.03 -11.74 7.14
C TYR A 386 1.03 -10.77 7.79
N LEU A 387 2.23 -10.64 7.22
CA LEU A 387 3.13 -9.54 7.55
C LEU A 387 2.60 -8.28 6.86
N THR A 388 1.76 -7.48 7.52
CA THR A 388 1.45 -6.15 7.00
C THR A 388 2.66 -5.25 7.22
N ALA A 389 2.98 -4.43 6.22
CA ALA A 389 3.95 -3.37 6.46
C ALA A 389 3.52 -2.51 7.65
N ASP A 390 2.25 -2.40 8.00
CA ASP A 390 1.77 -1.64 9.17
C ASP A 390 2.42 -2.10 10.48
N ILE A 391 2.55 -3.42 10.73
CA ILE A 391 3.19 -3.94 11.95
C ILE A 391 4.69 -3.62 11.93
N LEU A 392 5.34 -3.82 10.78
CA LEU A 392 6.75 -3.47 10.60
C LEU A 392 7.01 -1.96 10.72
N ILE A 393 6.10 -1.14 10.19
CA ILE A 393 6.12 0.33 10.20
C ILE A 393 5.83 0.83 11.61
N ASN A 394 4.90 0.22 12.35
CA ASN A 394 4.62 0.56 13.74
C ASN A 394 5.80 0.21 14.64
N ALA A 395 6.37 -0.99 14.49
CA ALA A 395 7.61 -1.37 15.15
C ALA A 395 8.74 -0.37 14.85
N PHE A 396 8.88 0.06 13.59
CA PHE A 396 9.85 1.09 13.17
C PHE A 396 9.56 2.46 13.77
N ASN A 397 8.30 2.90 13.82
CA ASN A 397 7.89 4.21 14.34
C ASN A 397 8.14 4.31 15.85
N ILE A 398 7.75 3.27 16.60
CA ILE A 398 7.99 3.19 18.04
C ILE A 398 9.48 3.14 18.34
N GLN A 399 10.25 2.41 17.52
CA GLN A 399 11.71 2.38 17.60
C GLN A 399 12.32 3.77 17.37
N THR A 400 11.81 4.52 16.38
CA THR A 400 12.28 5.87 16.07
C THR A 400 11.96 6.84 17.22
N GLN A 401 10.77 6.76 17.81
CA GLN A 401 10.37 7.60 18.94
C GLN A 401 11.11 7.27 20.24
N LEU A 402 11.39 5.99 20.52
CA LEU A 402 12.23 5.54 21.63
C LEU A 402 13.61 6.22 21.62
N HIS A 403 14.21 6.28 20.45
CA HIS A 403 15.52 6.88 20.23
C HIS A 403 15.51 8.39 20.47
N PHE A 404 14.47 9.10 20.03
CA PHE A 404 14.31 10.53 20.31
C PHE A 404 14.07 10.82 21.79
N LEU A 405 13.51 9.86 22.53
CA LEU A 405 13.08 10.09 23.90
C LEU A 405 14.15 9.74 24.94
N LYS A 406 14.82 8.58 24.92
CA LYS A 406 15.91 8.24 25.86
C LYS A 406 16.75 7.03 25.40
N SER A 407 18.06 7.20 25.14
CA SER A 407 19.14 6.47 25.84
C SER A 407 20.53 6.65 25.19
N PRO A 408 21.56 7.07 25.96
CA PRO A 408 22.96 6.93 25.58
C PRO A 408 23.45 5.50 25.91
N ASN A 409 24.02 4.82 24.91
CA ASN A 409 24.95 3.67 25.00
C ASN A 409 24.43 2.22 24.97
N ALA A 410 23.13 1.93 24.82
CA ALA A 410 22.72 0.56 24.48
C ALA A 410 22.96 0.29 22.98
N LYS A 411 24.11 -0.32 22.67
CA LYS A 411 24.60 -0.87 21.38
C LYS A 411 23.89 -0.42 20.07
N ARG A 412 24.21 0.79 19.63
CA ARG A 412 23.84 1.44 18.35
C ARG A 412 23.94 0.57 17.09
N GLN A 413 24.81 -0.44 17.08
CA GLN A 413 25.11 -1.26 15.89
C GLN A 413 24.04 -2.33 15.61
N ASN A 414 23.49 -2.97 16.66
CA ASN A 414 22.36 -3.90 16.53
C ASN A 414 21.09 -3.14 16.10
N TRP A 415 20.99 -1.86 16.46
CA TRP A 415 19.84 -1.00 16.18
C TRP A 415 19.80 -0.56 14.71
N LYS A 416 20.95 -0.14 14.16
CA LYS A 416 21.11 0.16 12.73
C LYS A 416 20.79 -1.08 11.87
N GLN A 417 21.22 -2.27 12.31
CA GLN A 417 20.95 -3.53 11.61
C GLN A 417 19.47 -3.89 11.64
N PHE A 418 18.79 -3.77 12.78
CA PHE A 418 17.35 -4.05 12.88
C PHE A 418 16.50 -3.04 12.07
N THR A 419 16.80 -1.75 12.15
CA THR A 419 16.13 -0.70 11.36
C THR A 419 16.34 -0.90 9.85
N LYS A 420 17.56 -1.30 9.44
CA LYS A 420 17.89 -1.66 8.06
C LYS A 420 17.10 -2.87 7.59
N LEU A 421 17.03 -3.90 8.41
CA LEU A 421 16.27 -5.11 8.16
C LEU A 421 14.78 -4.82 8.00
N ILE A 422 14.16 -4.08 8.92
CA ILE A 422 12.74 -3.70 8.84
C ILE A 422 12.47 -2.87 7.57
N PHE A 423 13.32 -1.89 7.28
CA PHE A 423 13.21 -1.11 6.05
C PHE A 423 13.36 -1.98 4.81
N GLN A 424 14.30 -2.92 4.79
CA GLN A 424 14.49 -3.85 3.68
C GLN A 424 13.34 -4.84 3.53
N LEU A 425 12.73 -5.29 4.61
CA LEU A 425 11.53 -6.13 4.58
C LEU A 425 10.33 -5.37 4.01
N ILE A 426 10.17 -4.10 4.38
CA ILE A 426 9.13 -3.21 3.83
C ILE A 426 9.39 -2.89 2.35
N THR A 427 10.66 -2.75 1.94
CA THR A 427 11.05 -2.28 0.60
C THR A 427 11.52 -3.38 -0.36
N GLY A 428 11.45 -4.65 0.03
CA GLY A 428 11.90 -5.77 -0.80
C GLY A 428 13.42 -5.82 -1.05
N GLY A 429 14.22 -5.36 -0.10
CA GLY A 429 15.69 -5.46 -0.15
C GLY A 429 16.41 -4.29 -0.80
N CYS A 430 15.88 -3.06 -0.70
CA CYS A 430 16.54 -1.90 -1.27
C CYS A 430 17.92 -1.62 -0.63
N ASP A 431 18.99 -1.60 -1.44
CA ASP A 431 20.36 -1.21 -1.02
C ASP A 431 20.48 0.27 -0.61
N GLN A 432 19.39 1.03 -0.75
CA GLN A 432 19.36 2.47 -0.50
C GLN A 432 18.91 2.85 0.91
N PHE A 433 18.86 1.90 1.87
CA PHE A 433 18.54 2.19 3.27
C PHE A 433 19.29 3.41 3.81
N GLU A 434 20.61 3.48 3.59
CA GLU A 434 21.41 4.61 4.02
C GLU A 434 20.95 5.90 3.32
N ILE A 435 20.59 5.89 2.04
CA ILE A 435 20.13 7.12 1.34
C ILE A 435 18.74 7.57 1.84
N CYS A 436 17.83 6.61 2.06
CA CYS A 436 16.45 6.89 2.45
C CYS A 436 16.34 7.31 3.93
N CYS A 437 17.21 6.76 4.79
CA CYS A 437 17.17 6.95 6.23
C CYS A 437 18.36 7.74 6.79
N ALA A 438 19.43 8.03 6.02
CA ALA A 438 20.65 8.72 6.51
C ALA A 438 20.33 10.01 7.23
N ALA A 439 19.50 10.89 6.64
CA ALA A 439 19.19 12.16 7.28
C ALA A 439 18.57 11.98 8.68
N ARG A 440 17.79 10.92 8.89
CA ARG A 440 17.23 10.58 10.21
C ARG A 440 18.21 9.84 11.11
N LEU A 441 19.01 8.93 10.57
CA LEU A 441 20.07 8.23 11.32
C LEU A 441 21.12 9.23 11.82
N GLU A 442 21.50 10.21 10.99
CA GLU A 442 22.38 11.32 11.33
C GLU A 442 21.74 12.27 12.35
N GLN A 443 20.47 12.66 12.16
CA GLN A 443 19.71 13.41 13.17
C GLN A 443 19.54 12.63 14.49
N ALA A 444 19.53 11.31 14.41
CA ALA A 444 19.54 10.38 15.52
C ALA A 444 20.95 10.11 16.08
N GLY A 445 22.02 10.68 15.52
CA GLY A 445 23.39 10.44 16.00
C GLY A 445 23.91 9.01 15.82
N VAL A 446 23.26 8.23 14.94
CA VAL A 446 23.73 6.93 14.44
C VAL A 446 24.68 7.22 13.27
N LYS A 447 25.99 7.15 13.54
CA LYS A 447 27.03 7.19 12.50
C LYS A 447 27.12 5.82 11.81
#